data_AF-A0A3R7FRH3-F1
#
_entry.id   AF-A0A3R7FRH3-F1
#
_cell.length_a   1.000
_cell.length_b   1.000
_cell.length_c   1.000
_cell.angle_alpha   90.00
_cell.angle_beta   90.00
_cell.angle_gamma   90.00
#
_symmetry.space_group_name_H-M   'P 1'
#
loop_
_entity.id
_entity.type
_entity.pdbx_description
1 polymer ?
#
loop_
_entity_poly.entity_id
_entity_poly.type
_entity_poly.pdbx_seq_one_letter_code
_entity_poly.pdbx_strand_id
1 'polypeptide(L)'
;MVRGGLEERLWSVLVIDPEKRPGRFNPTFERICEILEVTLPRALAGEIIKDIEEGCREIGSPPSNRAPIDEGQGRVVMKVVMERLMEENHVESIEKIISLLDYSEISSKEAIEIHEEHKIPVSHLEKDIIPVYGDGVWIVDINGKRYLDLDSNYSAANLGYSNRELALGLFNQASQLVTMKEDRVQVPRALLMKTLISIMPKGLDQFYFQNSGGEAVDKCLKFAKAYTRQTGVVAMYGCFHGRTHGAVAVTSNEKYRKPFGLDKLDWVHFVPFNDLEAVEEKLQEGKAKIVILELVQGEEGGINPAHPDYARGLRKLCTEYGALLIVDEVQTGFGRVAMKEGQWWASDYYGIVPDLMAIGKSFGGGFPVTAVVTNKEIASEMMPGYDGSTFGGNPLAMISATIAIQQMKRLNITKNVAERGRQLMEGLREIKTDLIREVRGLGLFIGIVFPTKGHVVRFQEELKKLGVKSSLSTKNVARFLPPLIISEEEVDFLLDKVKKALKRMEGP
;
A
#
# COMPACT_ATOMS: atom_id res chain seq x y z
N MET A 1 -27.65 -31.16 11.05
CA MET A 1 -27.53 -29.95 10.20
C MET A 1 -26.14 -29.34 10.26
N VAL A 2 -25.57 -29.09 11.44
CA VAL A 2 -24.21 -28.47 11.56
C VAL A 2 -23.11 -29.32 10.89
N ARG A 3 -23.07 -30.64 11.15
CA ARG A 3 -22.06 -31.55 10.57
C ARG A 3 -22.05 -31.57 9.03
N GLY A 4 -23.23 -31.67 8.41
CA GLY A 4 -23.34 -31.72 6.94
C GLY A 4 -22.88 -30.43 6.25
N GLY A 5 -23.08 -29.26 6.89
CA GLY A 5 -22.59 -27.99 6.35
C GLY A 5 -21.07 -27.83 6.47
N LEU A 6 -20.44 -28.41 7.49
CA LEU A 6 -18.98 -28.40 7.65
C LEU A 6 -18.29 -29.35 6.67
N GLU A 7 -18.82 -30.56 6.49
CA GLU A 7 -18.32 -31.53 5.51
C GLU A 7 -18.32 -30.94 4.08
N GLU A 8 -19.42 -30.32 3.65
CA GLU A 8 -19.51 -29.70 2.33
C GLU A 8 -18.51 -28.54 2.14
N ARG A 9 -18.34 -27.69 3.17
CA ARG A 9 -17.39 -26.59 3.13
C ARG A 9 -15.95 -27.07 3.13
N LEU A 10 -15.62 -28.06 3.96
CA LEU A 10 -14.28 -28.68 3.98
C LEU A 10 -13.97 -29.34 2.63
N TRP A 11 -14.93 -30.05 2.05
CA TRP A 11 -14.79 -30.60 0.70
C TRP A 11 -14.47 -29.51 -0.33
N SER A 12 -15.19 -28.38 -0.29
CA SER A 12 -15.03 -27.29 -1.27
C SER A 12 -13.68 -26.57 -1.23
N VAL A 13 -12.88 -26.76 -0.17
CA VAL A 13 -11.52 -26.21 -0.03
C VAL A 13 -10.43 -27.27 -0.21
N LEU A 14 -10.77 -28.57 -0.12
CA LEU A 14 -9.86 -29.68 -0.40
C LEU A 14 -9.89 -30.11 -1.87
N VAL A 15 -11.06 -30.08 -2.49
CA VAL A 15 -11.26 -30.41 -3.90
C VAL A 15 -11.92 -29.21 -4.57
N ILE A 16 -11.07 -28.40 -5.21
CA ILE A 16 -11.46 -27.14 -5.85
C ILE A 16 -12.13 -27.41 -7.19
N ASP A 17 -13.30 -26.80 -7.36
CA ASP A 17 -13.98 -26.69 -8.64
C ASP A 17 -13.45 -25.46 -9.40
N PRO A 18 -12.67 -25.65 -10.49
CA PRO A 18 -12.03 -24.55 -11.21
C PRO A 18 -13.02 -23.62 -11.91
N GLU A 19 -14.26 -24.06 -12.18
CA GLU A 19 -15.30 -23.19 -12.74
C GLU A 19 -15.85 -22.23 -11.69
N LYS A 20 -15.98 -22.69 -10.44
CA LYS A 20 -16.46 -21.87 -9.32
C LYS A 20 -15.36 -21.03 -8.69
N ARG A 21 -14.10 -21.48 -8.77
CA ARG A 21 -12.94 -20.88 -8.12
C ARG A 21 -11.76 -20.81 -9.12
N PRO A 22 -11.87 -20.01 -10.19
CA PRO A 22 -10.81 -19.92 -11.19
C PRO A 22 -9.50 -19.42 -10.58
N GLY A 23 -8.38 -20.06 -10.96
CA GLY A 23 -7.04 -19.72 -10.49
C GLY A 23 -6.63 -20.35 -9.15
N ARG A 24 -7.53 -21.11 -8.51
CA ARG A 24 -7.26 -21.91 -7.31
C ARG A 24 -6.93 -23.36 -7.67
N PHE A 25 -6.14 -24.03 -6.83
CA PHE A 25 -5.81 -25.45 -6.96
C PHE A 25 -6.20 -26.23 -5.71
N ASN A 26 -6.18 -27.56 -5.76
CA ASN A 26 -6.25 -28.34 -4.53
C ASN A 26 -5.03 -28.02 -3.65
N PRO A 27 -5.17 -28.02 -2.32
CA PRO A 27 -4.06 -27.78 -1.42
C PRO A 27 -3.00 -28.87 -1.56
N THR A 28 -1.74 -28.54 -1.29
CA THR A 28 -0.68 -29.54 -1.18
C THR A 28 -0.77 -30.27 0.16
N PHE A 29 -0.26 -31.51 0.22
CA PHE A 29 -0.27 -32.25 1.48
C PHE A 29 0.54 -31.54 2.58
N GLU A 30 1.66 -30.88 2.22
CA GLU A 30 2.46 -30.11 3.19
C GLU A 30 1.64 -28.95 3.79
N ARG A 31 0.78 -28.29 3.00
CA ARG A 31 -0.12 -27.26 3.51
C ARG A 31 -1.14 -27.81 4.50
N ILE A 32 -1.71 -28.99 4.22
CA ILE A 32 -2.67 -29.64 5.12
C ILE A 32 -1.99 -29.95 6.46
N CYS A 33 -0.79 -30.53 6.44
CA CYS A 33 -0.01 -30.79 7.64
C CYS A 33 0.28 -29.51 8.44
N GLU A 34 0.77 -28.46 7.78
CA GLU A 34 1.05 -27.16 8.42
C GLU A 34 -0.19 -26.59 9.12
N ILE A 35 -1.35 -26.62 8.47
CA ILE A 35 -2.60 -26.11 9.05
C ILE A 35 -3.01 -26.91 10.29
N LEU A 36 -2.89 -28.24 10.24
CA LEU A 36 -3.22 -29.11 11.38
C LEU A 36 -2.30 -28.82 12.56
N GLU A 37 -0.99 -28.67 12.33
CA GLU A 37 -0.01 -28.36 13.37
C GLU A 37 -0.23 -26.98 14.02
N VAL A 38 -0.69 -26.00 13.25
CA VAL A 38 -0.98 -24.64 13.74
C VAL A 38 -2.33 -24.55 14.45
N THR A 39 -3.28 -25.43 14.10
CA THR A 39 -4.66 -25.37 14.59
C THR A 39 -4.91 -26.29 15.78
N LEU A 40 -4.16 -27.37 15.91
CA LEU A 40 -4.40 -28.43 16.89
C LEU A 40 -3.23 -28.61 17.86
N PRO A 41 -3.47 -29.24 19.03
CA PRO A 41 -2.38 -29.71 19.88
C PRO A 41 -1.44 -30.65 19.12
N ARG A 42 -0.13 -30.52 19.35
CA ARG A 42 0.91 -31.24 18.60
C ARG A 42 0.69 -32.76 18.51
N ALA A 43 0.23 -33.39 19.59
CA ALA A 43 -0.03 -34.83 19.62
C ALA A 43 -1.19 -35.21 18.68
N LEU A 44 -2.32 -34.52 18.80
CA LEU A 44 -3.50 -34.75 17.97
C LEU A 44 -3.23 -34.46 16.49
N ALA A 45 -2.51 -33.38 16.18
CA ALA A 45 -2.09 -33.07 14.81
C ALA A 45 -1.27 -34.22 14.21
N GLY A 46 -0.29 -34.74 14.96
CA GLY A 46 0.57 -35.85 14.51
C GLY A 46 -0.20 -37.16 14.27
N GLU A 47 -1.18 -37.47 15.11
CA GLU A 47 -2.05 -38.64 14.93
C GLU A 47 -2.93 -38.49 13.67
N ILE A 48 -3.59 -37.35 13.49
CA ILE A 48 -4.44 -37.08 12.32
C ILE A 48 -3.61 -37.14 11.02
N ILE A 49 -2.42 -36.52 11.00
CA ILE A 49 -1.54 -36.54 9.83
C ILE A 49 -1.17 -37.98 9.46
N LYS A 50 -0.80 -38.80 10.46
CA LYS A 50 -0.45 -40.20 10.24
C LYS A 50 -1.63 -41.00 9.67
N ASP A 51 -2.82 -40.82 10.23
CA ASP A 51 -4.04 -41.49 9.76
C ASP A 51 -4.38 -41.09 8.31
N ILE A 52 -4.18 -39.82 7.94
CA ILE A 52 -4.36 -39.36 6.56
C ILE A 52 -3.35 -40.03 5.64
N GLU A 53 -2.06 -40.08 5.99
CA GLU A 53 -1.05 -40.72 5.15
C GLU A 53 -1.32 -42.22 4.96
N GLU A 54 -1.71 -42.92 6.03
CA GLU A 54 -2.07 -44.34 5.99
C GLU A 54 -3.31 -44.55 5.12
N GLY A 55 -4.38 -43.78 5.31
CA GLY A 55 -5.59 -43.86 4.48
C GLY A 55 -5.33 -43.56 3.00
N CYS A 56 -4.48 -42.59 2.70
CA CYS A 56 -4.06 -42.30 1.32
C CYS A 56 -3.23 -43.45 0.69
N ARG A 57 -2.38 -44.11 1.48
CA ARG A 57 -1.65 -45.32 1.05
C ARG A 57 -2.60 -46.49 0.80
N GLU A 58 -3.63 -46.68 1.62
CA GLU A 58 -4.63 -47.75 1.48
C GLU A 58 -5.44 -47.64 0.19
N ILE A 59 -5.75 -46.42 -0.26
CA ILE A 59 -6.42 -46.18 -1.54
C ILE A 59 -5.46 -46.19 -2.75
N GLY A 60 -4.18 -46.49 -2.54
CA GLY A 60 -3.17 -46.54 -3.59
C GLY A 60 -2.71 -45.18 -4.12
N SER A 61 -2.98 -44.08 -3.41
CA SER A 61 -2.58 -42.72 -3.78
C SER A 61 -1.81 -42.05 -2.63
N PRO A 62 -0.54 -42.43 -2.38
CA PRO A 62 0.26 -41.81 -1.33
C PRO A 62 0.47 -40.31 -1.61
N PRO A 63 0.35 -39.44 -0.59
CA PRO A 63 0.48 -38.01 -0.79
C PRO A 63 1.93 -37.60 -1.07
N SER A 64 2.10 -36.49 -1.80
CA SER A 64 3.38 -35.81 -2.01
C SER A 64 3.31 -34.40 -1.43
N ASN A 65 4.39 -33.93 -0.83
CA ASN A 65 4.41 -32.63 -0.15
C ASN A 65 4.15 -31.45 -1.10
N ARG A 66 4.56 -31.55 -2.37
CA ARG A 66 4.53 -30.45 -3.35
C ARG A 66 3.45 -30.60 -4.43
N ALA A 67 2.86 -31.78 -4.56
CA ALA A 67 1.78 -31.98 -5.51
C ALA A 67 0.44 -31.59 -4.86
N PRO A 68 -0.46 -30.90 -5.58
CA PRO A 68 -1.86 -30.79 -5.16
C PRO A 68 -2.45 -32.17 -4.89
N ILE A 69 -3.26 -32.30 -3.84
CA ILE A 69 -3.94 -33.56 -3.57
C ILE A 69 -4.94 -33.91 -4.67
N ASP A 70 -5.14 -35.20 -4.93
CA ASP A 70 -6.22 -35.67 -5.80
C ASP A 70 -7.56 -35.80 -5.05
N GLU A 71 -8.63 -36.13 -5.77
CA GLU A 71 -9.97 -36.29 -5.19
C GLU A 71 -10.04 -37.42 -4.14
N GLY A 72 -9.34 -38.52 -4.36
CA GLY A 72 -9.31 -39.66 -3.43
C GLY A 72 -8.63 -39.29 -2.12
N GLN A 73 -7.48 -38.63 -2.20
CA GLN A 73 -6.77 -38.06 -1.05
C GLN A 73 -7.65 -37.02 -0.33
N GLY A 74 -8.35 -36.16 -1.06
CA GLY A 74 -9.30 -35.21 -0.48
C GLY A 74 -10.41 -35.87 0.34
N ARG A 75 -10.94 -37.02 -0.13
CA ARG A 75 -11.95 -37.80 0.60
C ARG A 75 -11.38 -38.38 1.90
N VAL A 76 -10.15 -38.88 1.87
CA VAL A 76 -9.45 -39.38 3.07
C VAL A 76 -9.26 -38.26 4.08
N VAL A 77 -8.70 -37.12 3.65
CA VAL A 77 -8.48 -35.95 4.51
C VAL A 77 -9.78 -35.51 5.17
N MET A 78 -10.82 -35.29 4.38
CA MET A 78 -12.13 -34.87 4.90
C MET A 78 -12.67 -35.88 5.92
N LYS A 79 -12.63 -37.18 5.61
CA LYS A 79 -13.14 -38.23 6.50
C LYS A 79 -12.38 -38.23 7.83
N VAL A 80 -11.05 -38.30 7.80
CA VAL A 80 -10.23 -38.38 9.02
C VAL A 80 -10.40 -37.13 9.88
N VAL A 81 -10.32 -35.94 9.27
CA VAL A 81 -10.48 -34.66 9.99
C VAL A 81 -11.86 -34.59 10.64
N MET A 82 -12.92 -34.94 9.91
CA MET A 82 -14.28 -34.89 10.46
C MET A 82 -14.52 -35.94 11.55
N GLU A 83 -14.03 -37.16 11.40
CA GLU A 83 -14.18 -38.21 12.41
C GLU A 83 -13.45 -37.82 13.70
N ARG A 84 -12.15 -37.51 13.61
CA ARG A 84 -11.31 -37.19 14.77
C ARG A 84 -11.76 -35.93 15.51
N LEU A 85 -12.08 -34.85 14.78
CA LEU A 85 -12.40 -33.57 15.42
C LEU A 85 -13.85 -33.45 15.87
N MET A 86 -14.80 -34.17 15.25
CA MET A 86 -16.19 -34.16 15.74
C MET A 86 -16.36 -35.03 16.98
N GLU A 87 -15.62 -36.13 17.10
CA GLU A 87 -15.62 -36.99 18.30
C GLU A 87 -15.15 -36.23 19.56
N GLU A 88 -14.20 -35.30 19.39
CA GLU A 88 -13.62 -34.50 20.46
C GLU A 88 -14.24 -33.09 20.61
N ASN A 89 -15.35 -32.82 19.92
CA ASN A 89 -16.07 -31.54 19.93
C ASN A 89 -15.23 -30.31 19.52
N HIS A 90 -14.29 -30.49 18.58
CA HIS A 90 -13.38 -29.46 18.03
C HIS A 90 -13.97 -28.70 16.83
N VAL A 91 -15.22 -28.24 16.92
CA VAL A 91 -15.92 -27.56 15.80
C VAL A 91 -15.21 -26.28 15.35
N GLU A 92 -14.72 -25.46 16.30
CA GLU A 92 -13.98 -24.23 15.98
C GLU A 92 -12.67 -24.50 15.23
N SER A 93 -12.01 -25.64 15.52
CA SER A 93 -10.80 -26.05 14.82
C SER A 93 -11.10 -26.40 13.36
N ILE A 94 -12.22 -27.07 13.08
CA ILE A 94 -12.65 -27.39 11.70
C ILE A 94 -12.89 -26.09 10.92
N GLU A 95 -13.62 -25.13 11.49
CA GLU A 95 -13.86 -23.82 10.87
C GLU A 95 -12.56 -23.06 10.56
N LYS A 96 -11.59 -23.13 11.48
CA LYS A 96 -10.26 -22.53 11.28
C LYS A 96 -9.47 -23.25 10.19
N ILE A 97 -9.49 -24.59 10.15
CA ILE A 97 -8.86 -25.38 9.08
C ILE A 97 -9.45 -25.01 7.72
N ILE A 98 -10.78 -24.96 7.60
CA ILE A 98 -11.48 -24.56 6.38
C ILE A 98 -11.02 -23.17 5.94
N SER A 99 -10.98 -22.20 6.86
CA SER A 99 -10.59 -20.83 6.55
C SER A 99 -9.13 -20.74 6.08
N LEU A 100 -8.20 -21.46 6.74
CA LEU A 100 -6.78 -21.44 6.37
C LEU A 100 -6.48 -22.14 5.04
N LEU A 101 -7.25 -23.17 4.68
CA LEU A 101 -7.22 -23.80 3.36
C LEU A 101 -7.83 -22.87 2.31
N ASP A 102 -8.89 -22.13 2.66
CA ASP A 102 -9.49 -21.12 1.79
C ASP A 102 -8.56 -19.92 1.56
N TYR A 103 -7.60 -19.64 2.45
CA TYR A 103 -6.64 -18.55 2.26
C TYR A 103 -5.40 -18.95 1.45
N SER A 104 -4.95 -20.21 1.51
CA SER A 104 -3.77 -20.64 0.75
C SER A 104 -3.70 -22.16 0.56
N GLU A 105 -3.37 -22.56 -0.67
CA GLU A 105 -3.18 -23.94 -1.12
C GLU A 105 -1.80 -24.52 -0.82
N ILE A 106 -0.78 -23.68 -0.68
CA ILE A 106 0.62 -24.09 -0.50
C ILE A 106 1.10 -23.67 0.89
N SER A 107 2.11 -24.36 1.42
CA SER A 107 2.64 -24.07 2.75
C SER A 107 3.44 -22.75 2.79
N SER A 108 3.66 -22.23 3.99
CA SER A 108 4.58 -21.10 4.19
C SER A 108 5.97 -21.37 3.62
N LYS A 109 6.47 -22.60 3.83
CA LYS A 109 7.78 -23.05 3.37
C LYS A 109 7.85 -23.08 1.85
N GLU A 110 6.84 -23.65 1.19
CA GLU A 110 6.76 -23.68 -0.28
C GLU A 110 6.80 -22.27 -0.87
N ALA A 111 5.96 -21.39 -0.33
CA ALA A 111 5.86 -20.02 -0.78
C ALA A 111 7.21 -19.30 -0.65
N ILE A 112 7.93 -19.49 0.46
CA ILE A 112 9.26 -18.89 0.67
C ILE A 112 10.27 -19.44 -0.34
N GLU A 113 10.36 -20.76 -0.51
CA GLU A 113 11.33 -21.41 -1.41
C GLU A 113 11.15 -20.94 -2.86
N ILE A 114 9.91 -20.86 -3.35
CA ILE A 114 9.60 -20.34 -4.69
C ILE A 114 10.07 -18.89 -4.85
N HIS A 115 9.87 -18.04 -3.83
CA HIS A 115 10.35 -16.66 -3.89
C HIS A 115 11.87 -16.55 -3.84
N GLU A 116 12.55 -17.39 -3.06
CA GLU A 116 14.01 -17.42 -3.01
C GLU A 116 14.63 -17.87 -4.33
N GLU A 117 14.01 -18.86 -4.98
CA GLU A 117 14.52 -19.42 -6.22
C GLU A 117 14.28 -18.50 -7.42
N HIS A 118 13.11 -17.85 -7.49
CA HIS A 118 12.67 -17.20 -8.72
C HIS A 118 12.50 -15.68 -8.66
N LYS A 119 12.45 -15.05 -7.48
CA LYS A 119 12.27 -13.58 -7.38
C LYS A 119 13.60 -12.86 -7.60
N ILE A 120 13.63 -11.91 -8.54
CA ILE A 120 14.77 -11.00 -8.70
C ILE A 120 14.98 -10.20 -7.39
N PRO A 121 16.21 -10.14 -6.83
CA PRO A 121 16.47 -9.61 -5.50
C PRO A 121 16.57 -8.06 -5.46
N VAL A 122 15.59 -7.37 -6.05
CA VAL A 122 15.48 -5.89 -5.97
C VAL A 122 15.00 -5.39 -4.59
N SER A 123 14.55 -6.30 -3.74
CA SER A 123 14.12 -6.07 -2.35
C SER A 123 14.47 -7.28 -1.48
N HIS A 124 14.72 -7.04 -0.20
CA HIS A 124 14.86 -8.12 0.78
C HIS A 124 13.54 -8.86 0.96
N LEU A 125 13.59 -10.18 1.15
CA LEU A 125 12.42 -11.00 1.44
C LEU A 125 12.10 -10.95 2.94
N GLU A 126 10.97 -10.34 3.29
CA GLU A 126 10.35 -10.50 4.62
C GLU A 126 9.61 -11.84 4.63
N LYS A 127 10.05 -12.77 5.50
CA LYS A 127 9.58 -14.18 5.52
C LYS A 127 8.83 -14.54 6.79
N ASP A 128 8.80 -13.64 7.76
CA ASP A 128 8.26 -13.84 9.10
C ASP A 128 6.74 -13.67 9.17
N ILE A 129 6.17 -12.87 8.27
CA ILE A 129 4.73 -12.71 8.08
C ILE A 129 4.44 -12.95 6.60
N ILE A 130 3.60 -13.95 6.31
CA ILE A 130 3.12 -14.25 4.95
C ILE A 130 1.63 -13.89 4.92
N PRO A 131 1.25 -12.67 4.50
CA PRO A 131 -0.14 -12.24 4.50
C PRO A 131 -0.94 -12.99 3.43
N VAL A 132 -2.08 -13.56 3.81
CA VAL A 132 -2.97 -14.31 2.89
C VAL A 132 -4.40 -13.78 2.88
N TYR A 133 -4.78 -13.04 3.93
CA TYR A 133 -6.09 -12.43 4.03
C TYR A 133 -5.98 -11.06 4.72
N GLY A 134 -6.94 -10.19 4.44
CA GLY A 134 -7.05 -8.90 5.12
C GLY A 134 -8.48 -8.62 5.54
N ASP A 135 -8.65 -7.91 6.63
CA ASP A 135 -9.93 -7.61 7.25
C ASP A 135 -9.90 -6.17 7.79
N GLY A 136 -10.51 -5.24 7.05
CA GLY A 136 -10.39 -3.82 7.33
C GLY A 136 -8.91 -3.38 7.38
N VAL A 137 -8.46 -2.98 8.57
CA VAL A 137 -7.08 -2.52 8.82
C VAL A 137 -6.11 -3.64 9.25
N TRP A 138 -6.60 -4.87 9.35
CA TRP A 138 -5.84 -6.02 9.81
C TRP A 138 -5.38 -6.88 8.64
N ILE A 139 -4.20 -7.47 8.77
CA ILE A 139 -3.71 -8.56 7.93
C ILE A 139 -3.70 -9.86 8.72
N VAL A 140 -4.00 -10.97 8.05
CA VAL A 140 -3.95 -12.32 8.60
C VAL A 140 -2.87 -13.09 7.85
N ASP A 141 -1.92 -13.63 8.59
CA ASP A 141 -0.86 -14.45 8.01
C ASP A 141 -1.35 -15.87 7.68
N ILE A 142 -0.53 -16.60 6.95
CA ILE A 142 -0.78 -17.97 6.48
C ILE A 142 -1.04 -18.98 7.62
N ASN A 143 -0.65 -18.62 8.85
CA ASN A 143 -0.86 -19.40 10.07
C ASN A 143 -2.08 -18.89 10.88
N GLY A 144 -2.83 -17.93 10.35
CA GLY A 144 -4.04 -17.38 10.96
C GLY A 144 -3.79 -16.31 12.02
N LYS A 145 -2.55 -15.85 12.23
CA LYS A 145 -2.27 -14.77 13.18
C LYS A 145 -2.61 -13.42 12.57
N ARG A 146 -3.31 -12.59 13.34
CA ARG A 146 -3.78 -11.26 12.93
C ARG A 146 -2.80 -10.17 13.38
N TYR A 147 -2.60 -9.18 12.52
CA TYR A 147 -1.78 -7.99 12.81
C TYR A 147 -2.48 -6.71 12.35
N LEU A 148 -2.51 -5.69 13.21
CA LEU A 148 -2.88 -4.33 12.80
C LEU A 148 -1.76 -3.79 11.90
N ASP A 149 -2.05 -3.45 10.65
CA ASP A 149 -1.02 -3.00 9.72
C ASP A 149 -0.85 -1.48 9.73
N LEU A 150 0.38 -1.03 9.94
CA LEU A 150 0.77 0.38 9.95
C LEU A 150 1.56 0.79 8.71
N ASP A 151 1.64 -0.05 7.69
CA ASP A 151 2.39 0.27 6.48
C ASP A 151 1.45 0.60 5.30
N SER A 152 0.23 0.01 5.31
CA SER A 152 -0.85 0.10 4.33
C SER A 152 -0.37 0.03 2.87
N ASN A 153 0.60 -0.85 2.59
CA ASN A 153 1.28 -0.91 1.30
C ASN A 153 1.77 0.49 0.84
N TYR A 154 2.56 1.14 1.68
CA TYR A 154 3.11 2.49 1.45
C TYR A 154 2.04 3.58 1.26
N SER A 155 0.90 3.47 1.96
CA SER A 155 -0.32 4.31 1.79
C SER A 155 -1.18 3.99 0.55
N ALA A 156 -1.06 2.81 -0.06
CA ALA A 156 -1.97 2.40 -1.13
C ALA A 156 -3.30 1.83 -0.61
N ALA A 157 -3.31 1.22 0.58
CA ALA A 157 -4.46 0.53 1.17
C ALA A 157 -5.25 1.43 2.14
N ASN A 158 -5.56 2.67 1.75
CA ASN A 158 -6.29 3.61 2.63
C ASN A 158 -7.67 3.10 3.05
N LEU A 159 -8.33 2.28 2.24
CA LEU A 159 -9.64 1.70 2.51
C LEU A 159 -9.57 0.27 3.07
N GLY A 160 -8.39 -0.15 3.56
CA GLY A 160 -8.15 -1.52 4.00
C GLY A 160 -7.84 -2.48 2.84
N TYR A 161 -7.85 -3.78 3.14
CA TYR A 161 -7.36 -4.83 2.22
C TYR A 161 -8.48 -5.54 1.43
N SER A 162 -9.37 -6.29 2.08
CA SER A 162 -10.44 -7.07 1.42
C SER A 162 -11.74 -6.27 1.26
N ASN A 163 -11.69 -5.17 0.51
CA ASN A 163 -12.84 -4.28 0.36
C ASN A 163 -13.91 -4.87 -0.59
N ARG A 164 -15.09 -5.19 -0.04
CA ARG A 164 -16.20 -5.81 -0.78
C ARG A 164 -16.74 -4.96 -1.93
N GLU A 165 -16.84 -3.64 -1.75
CA GLU A 165 -17.38 -2.74 -2.79
C GLU A 165 -16.44 -2.68 -4.01
N LEU A 166 -15.13 -2.62 -3.76
CA LEU A 166 -14.13 -2.69 -4.82
C LEU A 166 -14.14 -4.04 -5.53
N ALA A 167 -14.17 -5.14 -4.79
CA ALA A 167 -14.20 -6.49 -5.37
C ALA A 167 -15.42 -6.68 -6.30
N LEU A 168 -16.62 -6.31 -5.84
CA LEU A 168 -17.84 -6.39 -6.64
C LEU A 168 -17.80 -5.45 -7.86
N GLY A 169 -17.31 -4.22 -7.69
CA GLY A 169 -17.18 -3.27 -8.79
C GLY A 169 -16.21 -3.70 -9.88
N LEU A 170 -15.06 -4.25 -9.48
CA LEU A 170 -14.08 -4.83 -10.39
C LEU A 170 -14.66 -6.04 -11.13
N PHE A 171 -15.35 -6.95 -10.42
CA PHE A 171 -16.04 -8.08 -11.04
C PHE A 171 -17.05 -7.61 -12.09
N ASN A 172 -17.95 -6.69 -11.72
CA ASN A 172 -18.99 -6.18 -12.62
C ASN A 172 -18.41 -5.48 -13.87
N GLN A 173 -17.30 -4.77 -13.72
CA GLN A 173 -16.62 -4.13 -14.85
C GLN A 173 -15.85 -5.14 -15.70
N ALA A 174 -15.23 -6.15 -15.10
CA ALA A 174 -14.54 -7.23 -15.81
C ALA A 174 -15.51 -8.07 -16.64
N SER A 175 -16.75 -8.26 -16.18
CA SER A 175 -17.82 -8.91 -16.95
C SER A 175 -18.35 -8.06 -18.12
N GLN A 176 -17.94 -6.80 -18.26
CA GLN A 176 -18.35 -5.90 -19.34
C GLN A 176 -17.20 -5.56 -20.29
N LEU A 177 -16.13 -4.95 -19.77
CA LEU A 177 -14.98 -4.52 -20.55
C LEU A 177 -13.78 -4.32 -19.62
N VAL A 178 -12.75 -5.14 -19.78
CA VAL A 178 -11.53 -5.08 -18.97
C VAL A 178 -10.59 -3.95 -19.43
N THR A 179 -10.34 -3.84 -20.73
CA THR A 179 -9.36 -2.90 -21.30
C THR A 179 -9.83 -2.30 -22.62
N MET A 180 -9.39 -1.09 -22.92
CA MET A 180 -9.62 -0.38 -24.18
C MET A 180 -8.58 0.72 -24.37
N LYS A 181 -8.14 0.92 -25.63
CA LYS A 181 -7.13 1.93 -25.99
C LYS A 181 -7.55 3.36 -25.61
N GLU A 182 -6.57 4.22 -25.33
CA GLU A 182 -6.79 5.52 -24.71
C GLU A 182 -7.54 6.54 -25.58
N ASP A 183 -7.44 6.46 -26.90
CA ASP A 183 -8.06 7.39 -27.85
C ASP A 183 -9.57 7.15 -28.07
N ARG A 184 -10.13 6.06 -27.49
CA ARG A 184 -11.57 5.83 -27.45
C ARG A 184 -12.18 6.52 -26.23
N VAL A 185 -13.33 7.14 -26.44
CA VAL A 185 -14.16 7.63 -25.33
C VAL A 185 -14.68 6.44 -24.53
N GLN A 186 -14.51 6.49 -23.20
CA GLN A 186 -14.87 5.41 -22.29
C GLN A 186 -15.72 5.97 -21.14
N VAL A 187 -16.90 5.38 -20.92
CA VAL A 187 -17.83 5.81 -19.85
C VAL A 187 -17.18 5.75 -18.46
N PRO A 188 -16.48 4.66 -18.05
CA PRO A 188 -15.81 4.61 -16.75
C PRO A 188 -14.80 5.75 -16.54
N ARG A 189 -14.07 6.14 -17.60
CA ARG A 189 -13.12 7.27 -17.54
C ARG A 189 -13.85 8.60 -17.33
N ALA A 190 -14.95 8.84 -18.04
CA ALA A 190 -15.77 10.04 -17.86
C ALA A 190 -16.37 10.13 -16.45
N LEU A 191 -16.83 8.99 -15.90
CA LEU A 191 -17.34 8.92 -14.53
C LEU A 191 -16.26 9.20 -13.50
N LEU A 192 -15.04 8.67 -13.70
CA LEU A 192 -13.91 8.98 -12.82
C LEU A 192 -13.58 10.47 -12.86
N MET A 193 -13.43 11.07 -14.06
CA MET A 193 -13.14 12.50 -14.19
C MET A 193 -14.21 13.34 -13.48
N LYS A 194 -15.50 13.04 -13.69
CA LYS A 194 -16.61 13.71 -12.98
C LYS A 194 -16.51 13.58 -11.45
N THR A 195 -16.11 12.41 -10.96
CA THR A 195 -15.97 12.14 -9.52
C THR A 195 -14.75 12.88 -8.94
N LEU A 196 -13.62 12.82 -9.64
CA LEU A 196 -12.34 13.38 -9.21
C LEU A 196 -12.36 14.93 -9.18
N ILE A 197 -12.95 15.58 -10.20
CA ILE A 197 -13.10 17.05 -10.24
C ILE A 197 -13.71 17.62 -8.95
N SER A 198 -14.65 16.90 -8.33
CA SER A 198 -15.34 17.38 -7.13
C SER A 198 -14.46 17.51 -5.88
N ILE A 199 -13.25 16.94 -5.90
CA ILE A 199 -12.29 17.01 -4.81
C ILE A 199 -10.99 17.71 -5.21
N MET A 200 -10.79 18.09 -6.48
CA MET A 200 -9.55 18.74 -6.94
C MET A 200 -9.43 20.19 -6.43
N PRO A 201 -8.20 20.70 -6.26
CA PRO A 201 -7.98 22.14 -6.09
C PRO A 201 -8.53 22.92 -7.30
N LYS A 202 -9.04 24.12 -7.04
CA LYS A 202 -9.64 24.96 -8.09
C LYS A 202 -8.64 25.24 -9.21
N GLY A 203 -9.07 24.98 -10.46
CA GLY A 203 -8.27 25.22 -11.66
C GLY A 203 -7.46 24.02 -12.16
N LEU A 204 -7.46 22.90 -11.42
CA LEU A 204 -6.83 21.65 -11.84
C LEU A 204 -7.92 20.63 -12.25
N ASP A 205 -8.21 20.59 -13.55
CA ASP A 205 -9.33 19.82 -14.12
C ASP A 205 -8.98 19.05 -15.40
N GLN A 206 -7.69 19.03 -15.78
CA GLN A 206 -7.18 18.23 -16.88
C GLN A 206 -6.45 17.00 -16.33
N PHE A 207 -6.78 15.83 -16.85
CA PHE A 207 -6.30 14.54 -16.32
C PHE A 207 -5.59 13.74 -17.41
N TYR A 208 -4.42 13.19 -17.09
CA TYR A 208 -3.73 12.21 -17.93
C TYR A 208 -3.37 10.97 -17.11
N PHE A 209 -4.07 9.86 -17.35
CA PHE A 209 -4.04 8.67 -16.51
C PHE A 209 -2.91 7.70 -16.87
N GLN A 210 -2.26 7.13 -15.86
CA GLN A 210 -1.16 6.16 -15.96
C GLN A 210 -1.37 5.02 -14.93
N ASN A 211 -0.36 4.18 -14.71
CA ASN A 211 -0.48 2.94 -13.93
C ASN A 211 0.30 2.99 -12.60
N SER A 212 1.41 3.74 -12.57
CA SER A 212 2.29 3.86 -11.40
C SER A 212 2.67 5.31 -11.06
N GLY A 213 3.16 5.53 -9.84
CA GLY A 213 3.57 6.87 -9.38
C GLY A 213 4.76 7.41 -10.16
N GLY A 214 5.75 6.56 -10.46
CA GLY A 214 6.90 6.93 -11.28
C GLY A 214 6.49 7.35 -12.70
N GLU A 215 5.53 6.64 -13.31
CA GLU A 215 4.97 7.08 -14.60
C GLU A 215 4.30 8.46 -14.48
N ALA A 216 3.48 8.70 -13.45
CA ALA A 216 2.84 10.00 -13.26
C ALA A 216 3.87 11.13 -13.11
N VAL A 217 4.95 10.91 -12.35
CA VAL A 217 6.06 11.86 -12.24
C VAL A 217 6.76 12.07 -13.58
N ASP A 218 7.09 11.00 -14.31
CA ASP A 218 7.69 11.12 -15.65
C ASP A 218 6.80 11.96 -16.58
N LYS A 219 5.48 11.76 -16.52
CA LYS A 219 4.51 12.54 -17.30
C LYS A 219 4.45 13.99 -16.82
N CYS A 220 4.44 14.27 -15.51
CA CYS A 220 4.52 15.64 -14.98
C CYS A 220 5.76 16.37 -15.50
N LEU A 221 6.92 15.70 -15.50
CA LEU A 221 8.16 16.25 -16.05
C LEU A 221 8.03 16.53 -17.55
N LYS A 222 7.41 15.63 -18.33
CA LYS A 222 7.17 15.86 -19.76
C LYS A 222 6.24 17.05 -20.02
N PHE A 223 5.13 17.15 -19.30
CA PHE A 223 4.19 18.27 -19.43
C PHE A 223 4.87 19.60 -19.07
N ALA A 224 5.63 19.62 -17.97
CA ALA A 224 6.35 20.81 -17.55
C ALA A 224 7.43 21.25 -18.56
N LYS A 225 8.19 20.29 -19.12
CA LYS A 225 9.19 20.57 -20.16
C LYS A 225 8.55 21.00 -21.49
N ALA A 226 7.42 20.41 -21.86
CA ALA A 226 6.66 20.80 -23.05
C ALA A 226 6.15 22.24 -22.93
N TYR A 227 5.61 22.62 -21.77
CA TYR A 227 5.10 23.97 -21.54
C TYR A 227 6.21 25.02 -21.42
N THR A 228 7.20 24.78 -20.56
CA THR A 228 8.27 25.76 -20.31
C THR A 228 9.28 25.86 -21.44
N ARG A 229 9.35 24.84 -22.32
CA ARG A 229 10.43 24.65 -23.31
C ARG A 229 11.83 24.60 -22.67
N GLN A 230 11.89 24.25 -21.39
CA GLN A 230 13.12 24.13 -20.60
C GLN A 230 13.26 22.71 -20.05
N THR A 231 14.49 22.30 -19.75
CA THR A 231 14.78 20.94 -19.23
C THR A 231 15.13 20.92 -17.75
N GLY A 232 15.65 22.02 -17.22
CA GLY A 232 16.16 22.11 -15.85
C GLY A 232 15.06 22.05 -14.77
N VAL A 233 15.31 21.23 -13.76
CA VAL A 233 14.39 20.93 -12.66
C VAL A 233 15.09 21.12 -11.32
N VAL A 234 14.46 21.84 -10.41
CA VAL A 234 14.83 21.87 -8.98
C VAL A 234 14.05 20.78 -8.25
N ALA A 235 14.77 19.96 -7.48
CA ALA A 235 14.20 18.94 -6.59
C ALA A 235 14.87 19.05 -5.20
N MET A 236 14.29 18.41 -4.19
CA MET A 236 14.74 18.59 -2.80
C MET A 236 15.49 17.38 -2.27
N TYR A 237 16.54 17.59 -1.48
CA TYR A 237 17.15 16.52 -0.70
C TYR A 237 16.13 15.88 0.23
N GLY A 238 16.14 14.55 0.32
CA GLY A 238 15.15 13.77 1.07
C GLY A 238 13.89 13.39 0.28
N CYS A 239 13.76 13.79 -0.99
CA CYS A 239 12.61 13.40 -1.81
C CYS A 239 12.70 11.97 -2.36
N PHE A 240 11.53 11.41 -2.66
CA PHE A 240 11.33 10.17 -3.43
C PHE A 240 10.16 10.34 -4.40
N HIS A 241 10.44 10.26 -5.71
CA HIS A 241 9.43 10.45 -6.75
C HIS A 241 9.18 9.21 -7.61
N GLY A 242 9.89 8.10 -7.34
CA GLY A 242 9.67 6.82 -8.01
C GLY A 242 10.95 6.15 -8.51
N ARG A 243 10.78 5.13 -9.35
CA ARG A 243 11.85 4.25 -9.82
C ARG A 243 11.96 4.14 -11.34
N THR A 244 11.09 4.80 -12.09
CA THR A 244 11.25 4.95 -13.54
C THR A 244 12.40 5.92 -13.84
N HIS A 245 12.96 5.88 -15.05
CA HIS A 245 14.20 6.61 -15.36
C HIS A 245 14.13 8.12 -15.11
N GLY A 246 13.02 8.80 -15.42
CA GLY A 246 12.88 10.23 -15.14
C GLY A 246 12.64 10.52 -13.66
N ALA A 247 11.70 9.78 -13.05
CA ALA A 247 11.34 9.91 -11.65
C ALA A 247 12.50 9.62 -10.69
N VAL A 248 13.33 8.62 -11.02
CA VAL A 248 14.52 8.33 -10.21
C VAL A 248 15.62 9.37 -10.43
N ALA A 249 15.71 10.02 -11.59
CA ALA A 249 16.65 11.12 -11.80
C ALA A 249 16.36 12.33 -10.88
N VAL A 250 15.08 12.61 -10.61
CA VAL A 250 14.65 13.65 -9.64
C VAL A 250 14.50 13.13 -8.20
N THR A 251 14.81 11.85 -7.93
CA THR A 251 14.85 11.29 -6.57
C THR A 251 16.23 11.50 -5.95
N SER A 252 16.28 12.12 -4.77
CA SER A 252 17.54 12.60 -4.19
C SER A 252 18.54 11.51 -3.81
N ASN A 253 18.07 10.33 -3.40
CA ASN A 253 18.91 9.23 -2.93
C ASN A 253 19.86 8.74 -4.03
N GLU A 254 21.13 9.08 -3.90
CA GLU A 254 22.17 8.83 -4.89
C GLU A 254 22.36 7.32 -5.19
N LYS A 255 22.09 6.44 -4.21
CA LYS A 255 22.15 4.98 -4.40
C LYS A 255 21.19 4.48 -5.47
N TYR A 256 20.10 5.22 -5.71
CA TYR A 256 19.10 4.86 -6.70
C TYR A 256 19.44 5.37 -8.11
N ARG A 257 20.34 6.37 -8.19
CA ARG A 257 20.72 7.06 -9.43
C ARG A 257 22.03 6.55 -10.02
N LYS A 258 23.05 6.35 -9.18
CA LYS A 258 24.42 5.95 -9.56
C LYS A 258 24.49 4.73 -10.49
N PRO A 259 23.78 3.61 -10.23
CA PRO A 259 23.86 2.43 -11.08
C PRO A 259 23.44 2.67 -12.54
N PHE A 260 22.67 3.73 -12.80
CA PHE A 260 22.14 4.07 -14.12
C PHE A 260 22.77 5.36 -14.70
N GLY A 261 23.79 5.92 -14.03
CA GLY A 261 24.46 7.16 -14.44
C GLY A 261 23.59 8.43 -14.32
N LEU A 262 22.48 8.37 -13.60
CA LEU A 262 21.52 9.48 -13.48
C LEU A 262 21.97 10.57 -12.51
N ASP A 263 22.98 10.28 -11.68
CA ASP A 263 23.65 11.23 -10.81
C ASP A 263 24.51 12.25 -11.58
N LYS A 264 24.80 11.97 -12.85
CA LYS A 264 25.61 12.82 -13.74
C LYS A 264 24.78 13.74 -14.63
N LEU A 265 23.44 13.69 -14.51
CA LEU A 265 22.55 14.53 -15.30
C LEU A 265 22.61 15.98 -14.80
N ASP A 266 22.84 16.90 -15.72
CA ASP A 266 23.00 18.34 -15.45
C ASP A 266 21.66 19.10 -15.35
N TRP A 267 20.56 18.49 -15.78
CA TRP A 267 19.22 19.10 -15.75
C TRP A 267 18.49 18.94 -14.41
N VAL A 268 19.08 18.28 -13.40
CA VAL A 268 18.48 18.14 -12.06
C VAL A 268 19.35 18.84 -11.02
N HIS A 269 18.76 19.78 -10.29
CA HIS A 269 19.42 20.56 -9.25
C HIS A 269 18.79 20.26 -7.90
N PHE A 270 19.52 19.57 -7.03
CA PHE A 270 19.06 19.28 -5.68
C PHE A 270 19.39 20.42 -4.71
N VAL A 271 18.40 20.85 -3.94
CA VAL A 271 18.53 21.87 -2.89
C VAL A 271 18.00 21.33 -1.55
N PRO A 272 18.40 21.88 -0.40
CA PRO A 272 17.83 21.48 0.88
C PRO A 272 16.30 21.67 0.93
N PHE A 273 15.58 20.72 1.53
CA PHE A 273 14.15 20.88 1.80
C PHE A 273 13.92 21.95 2.89
N ASN A 274 12.85 22.72 2.80
CA ASN A 274 12.57 23.89 3.65
C ASN A 274 13.56 25.06 3.51
N ASP A 275 14.32 25.13 2.42
CA ASP A 275 15.23 26.24 2.12
C ASP A 275 14.74 27.00 0.87
N LEU A 276 14.12 28.17 1.07
CA LEU A 276 13.55 28.96 -0.03
C LEU A 276 14.64 29.72 -0.81
N GLU A 277 15.67 30.19 -0.12
CA GLU A 277 16.78 30.94 -0.73
C GLU A 277 17.55 30.05 -1.72
N ALA A 278 17.81 28.80 -1.34
CA ALA A 278 18.46 27.85 -2.24
C ALA A 278 17.64 27.56 -3.51
N VAL A 279 16.30 27.54 -3.43
CA VAL A 279 15.44 27.41 -4.61
C VAL A 279 15.55 28.67 -5.48
N GLU A 280 15.42 29.85 -4.86
CA GLU A 280 15.48 31.14 -5.54
C GLU A 280 16.79 31.31 -6.31
N GLU A 281 17.92 30.95 -5.70
CA GLU A 281 19.24 30.98 -6.35
C GLU A 281 19.22 30.19 -7.67
N LYS A 282 18.67 28.98 -7.69
CA LYS A 282 18.62 28.15 -8.92
C LYS A 282 17.68 28.69 -9.99
N LEU A 283 16.60 29.37 -9.59
CA LEU A 283 15.69 30.04 -10.51
C LEU A 283 16.31 31.34 -11.06
N GLN A 284 17.03 32.10 -10.24
CA GLN A 284 17.76 33.31 -10.61
C GLN A 284 18.90 33.02 -11.59
N GLU A 285 19.66 31.94 -11.37
CA GLU A 285 20.71 31.48 -12.29
C GLU A 285 20.17 31.06 -13.67
N GLY A 286 18.83 30.93 -13.82
CA GLY A 286 18.20 30.47 -15.06
C GLY A 286 18.43 28.98 -15.35
N LYS A 287 18.95 28.22 -14.38
CA LYS A 287 19.25 26.79 -14.54
C LYS A 287 18.00 25.92 -14.61
N ALA A 288 16.88 26.38 -14.06
CA ALA A 288 15.63 25.62 -14.03
C ALA A 288 14.39 26.52 -14.16
N LYS A 289 13.31 25.97 -14.73
CA LYS A 289 11.96 26.57 -14.76
C LYS A 289 10.88 25.62 -14.23
N ILE A 290 11.30 24.57 -13.54
CA ILE A 290 10.44 23.52 -13.01
C ILE A 290 10.92 23.22 -11.60
N VAL A 291 10.00 23.16 -10.64
CA VAL A 291 10.26 22.78 -9.26
C VAL A 291 9.36 21.59 -8.93
N ILE A 292 9.92 20.50 -8.40
CA ILE A 292 9.15 19.32 -7.98
C ILE A 292 9.40 19.01 -6.51
N LEU A 293 8.34 18.80 -5.74
CA LEU A 293 8.44 18.41 -4.33
C LEU A 293 7.28 17.54 -3.83
N GLU A 294 7.55 16.81 -2.76
CA GLU A 294 6.52 16.34 -1.81
C GLU A 294 6.31 17.44 -0.75
N LEU A 295 5.07 17.84 -0.46
CA LEU A 295 4.79 18.80 0.63
C LEU A 295 4.93 18.19 2.03
N VAL A 296 4.92 16.86 2.12
CA VAL A 296 5.37 16.09 3.27
C VAL A 296 6.22 14.95 2.72
N GLN A 297 7.54 15.02 2.89
CA GLN A 297 8.44 13.99 2.37
C GLN A 297 8.22 12.68 3.13
N GLY A 298 7.84 11.63 2.40
CA GLY A 298 7.43 10.37 3.01
C GLY A 298 8.57 9.38 3.21
N GLU A 299 9.08 8.91 2.09
CA GLU A 299 10.01 7.79 1.99
C GLU A 299 11.40 8.17 2.49
N GLU A 300 12.17 8.93 1.71
CA GLU A 300 13.57 9.28 2.06
C GLU A 300 13.66 10.39 3.12
N GLY A 301 12.61 11.21 3.26
CA GLY A 301 12.51 12.26 4.27
C GLY A 301 12.11 11.75 5.66
N GLY A 302 11.58 10.53 5.75
CA GLY A 302 11.15 9.94 7.03
C GLY A 302 10.03 10.75 7.67
N ILE A 303 8.94 10.99 6.92
CA ILE A 303 7.78 11.77 7.32
C ILE A 303 8.20 13.18 7.80
N ASN A 304 8.61 14.01 6.85
CA ASN A 304 9.11 15.37 7.10
C ASN A 304 8.18 16.41 6.45
N PRO A 305 7.25 17.03 7.21
CA PRO A 305 6.38 18.09 6.70
C PRO A 305 7.15 19.35 6.30
N ALA A 306 6.72 20.00 5.22
CA ALA A 306 7.16 21.34 4.90
C ALA A 306 6.78 22.35 6.00
N HIS A 307 7.59 23.40 6.16
CA HIS A 307 7.18 24.56 6.94
C HIS A 307 6.08 25.32 6.18
N PRO A 308 5.00 25.79 6.83
CA PRO A 308 3.92 26.47 6.11
C PRO A 308 4.37 27.72 5.33
N ASP A 309 5.31 28.49 5.87
CA ASP A 309 5.87 29.66 5.20
C ASP A 309 6.76 29.28 4.01
N TYR A 310 7.48 28.15 4.09
CA TYR A 310 8.24 27.61 2.97
C TYR A 310 7.30 27.20 1.82
N ALA A 311 6.23 26.44 2.09
CA ALA A 311 5.31 26.00 1.05
C ALA A 311 4.61 27.17 0.34
N ARG A 312 4.14 28.17 1.09
CA ARG A 312 3.55 29.40 0.54
C ARG A 312 4.57 30.24 -0.22
N GLY A 313 5.76 30.41 0.36
CA GLY A 313 6.87 31.13 -0.26
C GLY A 313 7.29 30.50 -1.58
N LEU A 314 7.40 29.17 -1.63
CA LEU A 314 7.76 28.42 -2.83
C LEU A 314 6.76 28.64 -3.97
N ARG A 315 5.45 28.61 -3.65
CA ARG A 315 4.41 28.90 -4.65
C ARG A 315 4.55 30.31 -5.21
N LYS A 316 4.72 31.31 -4.35
CA LYS A 316 4.91 32.72 -4.73
C LYS A 316 6.16 32.87 -5.60
N LEU A 317 7.27 32.28 -5.18
CA LEU A 317 8.55 32.32 -5.88
C LEU A 317 8.43 31.70 -7.28
N CYS A 318 7.78 30.55 -7.42
CA CYS A 318 7.55 29.94 -8.73
C CYS A 318 6.76 30.88 -9.66
N THR A 319 5.75 31.58 -9.14
CA THR A 319 5.00 32.58 -9.92
C THR A 319 5.88 33.77 -10.34
N GLU A 320 6.68 34.33 -9.43
CA GLU A 320 7.55 35.48 -9.72
C GLU A 320 8.60 35.17 -10.81
N TYR A 321 9.14 33.95 -10.80
CA TYR A 321 10.14 33.51 -11.76
C TYR A 321 9.55 32.85 -13.02
N GLY A 322 8.22 32.74 -13.14
CA GLY A 322 7.57 32.01 -14.23
C GLY A 322 7.99 30.53 -14.30
N ALA A 323 8.26 29.92 -13.15
CA ALA A 323 8.56 28.50 -13.01
C ALA A 323 7.29 27.72 -12.65
N LEU A 324 7.22 26.47 -13.11
CA LEU A 324 6.13 25.56 -12.75
C LEU A 324 6.42 24.85 -11.43
N LEU A 325 5.41 24.75 -10.57
CA LEU A 325 5.42 23.96 -9.35
C LEU A 325 4.67 22.63 -9.57
N ILE A 326 5.40 21.54 -9.47
CA ILE A 326 4.90 20.17 -9.47
C ILE A 326 4.83 19.71 -8.01
N VAL A 327 3.65 19.34 -7.54
CA VAL A 327 3.51 18.69 -6.23
C VAL A 327 3.23 17.21 -6.43
N ASP A 328 4.11 16.37 -5.87
CA ASP A 328 3.92 14.94 -5.80
C ASP A 328 3.01 14.61 -4.62
N GLU A 329 1.76 14.26 -4.93
CA GLU A 329 0.72 13.87 -3.98
C GLU A 329 0.41 12.37 -4.08
N VAL A 330 1.32 11.58 -4.65
CA VAL A 330 1.15 10.14 -4.79
C VAL A 330 0.94 9.48 -3.43
N GLN A 331 1.62 9.95 -2.37
CA GLN A 331 1.47 9.40 -1.02
C GLN A 331 0.59 10.24 -0.08
N THR A 332 0.60 11.56 -0.23
CA THR A 332 -0.08 12.47 0.71
C THR A 332 -1.54 12.77 0.35
N GLY A 333 -1.92 12.52 -0.90
CA GLY A 333 -3.26 12.79 -1.39
C GLY A 333 -4.34 11.88 -0.79
N PHE A 334 -5.57 12.08 -1.24
CA PHE A 334 -6.75 11.31 -0.82
C PHE A 334 -6.96 11.29 0.70
N GLY A 335 -6.68 12.43 1.34
CA GLY A 335 -6.95 12.68 2.75
C GLY A 335 -5.91 12.14 3.73
N ARG A 336 -4.81 11.50 3.29
CA ARG A 336 -3.79 10.91 4.17
C ARG A 336 -3.26 11.88 5.24
N VAL A 337 -3.07 13.14 4.86
CA VAL A 337 -2.56 14.21 5.74
C VAL A 337 -3.66 15.19 6.19
N ALA A 338 -4.93 14.80 6.10
CA ALA A 338 -6.04 15.67 6.48
C ALA A 338 -5.94 16.09 7.95
N MET A 339 -5.99 17.41 8.19
CA MET A 339 -6.04 17.99 9.55
C MET A 339 -7.45 18.48 9.91
N LYS A 340 -8.36 18.46 8.95
CA LYS A 340 -9.78 18.80 9.08
C LYS A 340 -10.59 18.10 7.98
N GLU A 341 -11.90 18.04 8.18
CA GLU A 341 -12.85 17.58 7.17
C GLU A 341 -12.74 18.38 5.87
N GLY A 342 -12.85 17.69 4.73
CA GLY A 342 -12.81 18.28 3.39
C GLY A 342 -11.40 18.54 2.83
N GLN A 343 -10.34 18.28 3.60
CA GLN A 343 -8.96 18.45 3.16
C GLN A 343 -8.45 17.17 2.46
N TRP A 344 -8.49 17.13 1.13
CA TRP A 344 -8.15 15.93 0.35
C TRP A 344 -6.68 15.84 -0.02
N TRP A 345 -5.99 16.99 -0.07
CA TRP A 345 -4.61 17.09 -0.55
C TRP A 345 -3.71 17.71 0.51
N ALA A 346 -2.41 17.42 0.47
CA ALA A 346 -1.44 18.17 1.27
C ALA A 346 -1.44 19.66 0.89
N SER A 347 -1.57 19.96 -0.39
CA SER A 347 -1.69 21.33 -0.92
C SER A 347 -2.84 22.13 -0.28
N ASP A 348 -3.97 21.47 0.04
CA ASP A 348 -5.09 22.09 0.78
C ASP A 348 -4.68 22.55 2.19
N TYR A 349 -3.84 21.77 2.90
CA TYR A 349 -3.33 22.12 4.22
C TYR A 349 -2.47 23.39 4.18
N TYR A 350 -1.61 23.49 3.17
CA TYR A 350 -0.69 24.61 3.01
C TYR A 350 -1.35 25.84 2.36
N GLY A 351 -2.57 25.69 1.82
CA GLY A 351 -3.31 26.76 1.16
C GLY A 351 -2.67 27.19 -0.16
N ILE A 352 -2.08 26.25 -0.91
CA ILE A 352 -1.47 26.51 -2.22
C ILE A 352 -2.11 25.67 -3.32
N VAL A 353 -2.07 26.14 -4.56
CA VAL A 353 -2.46 25.36 -5.74
C VAL A 353 -1.22 25.18 -6.64
N PRO A 354 -0.77 23.94 -6.89
CA PRO A 354 0.34 23.68 -7.79
C PRO A 354 -0.09 23.83 -9.26
N ASP A 355 0.87 23.85 -10.18
CA ASP A 355 0.60 23.88 -11.62
C ASP A 355 0.33 22.46 -12.17
N LEU A 356 1.01 21.48 -11.59
CA LEU A 356 0.90 20.06 -11.89
C LEU A 356 0.86 19.25 -10.59
N MET A 357 0.06 18.19 -10.57
CA MET A 357 0.06 17.19 -9.50
C MET A 357 0.30 15.80 -10.07
N ALA A 358 1.18 15.04 -9.43
CA ALA A 358 1.21 13.58 -9.59
C ALA A 358 0.33 12.96 -8.50
N ILE A 359 -0.64 12.12 -8.87
CA ILE A 359 -1.54 11.44 -7.93
C ILE A 359 -1.50 9.92 -8.17
N GLY A 360 -1.68 9.11 -7.12
CA GLY A 360 -1.56 7.66 -7.22
C GLY A 360 -1.87 6.90 -5.92
N LYS A 361 -1.22 5.75 -5.72
CA LYS A 361 -1.37 4.84 -4.57
C LYS A 361 -2.85 4.59 -4.21
N SER A 362 -3.34 5.22 -3.15
CA SER A 362 -4.72 5.05 -2.67
C SER A 362 -5.79 5.53 -3.64
N PHE A 363 -5.41 6.29 -4.67
CA PHE A 363 -6.29 6.73 -5.75
C PHE A 363 -7.14 5.58 -6.31
N GLY A 364 -6.53 4.42 -6.55
CA GLY A 364 -7.21 3.25 -7.11
C GLY A 364 -7.91 2.35 -6.10
N GLY A 365 -7.92 2.71 -4.80
CA GLY A 365 -8.39 1.81 -3.74
C GLY A 365 -7.57 0.52 -3.63
N GLY A 366 -6.28 0.55 -4.00
CA GLY A 366 -5.42 -0.63 -4.06
C GLY A 366 -5.23 -1.19 -5.47
N PHE A 367 -6.01 -0.76 -6.46
CA PHE A 367 -5.78 -1.10 -7.87
C PHE A 367 -4.75 -0.15 -8.53
N PRO A 368 -3.85 -0.62 -9.41
CA PRO A 368 -2.88 0.24 -10.09
C PRO A 368 -3.53 1.29 -10.98
N VAL A 369 -3.45 2.56 -10.57
CA VAL A 369 -3.85 3.72 -11.37
C VAL A 369 -3.24 4.98 -10.77
N THR A 370 -2.76 5.86 -11.65
CA THR A 370 -2.21 7.17 -11.30
C THR A 370 -2.67 8.21 -12.32
N ALA A 371 -2.44 9.49 -12.05
CA ALA A 371 -2.66 10.53 -13.03
C ALA A 371 -1.72 11.71 -12.85
N VAL A 372 -1.48 12.42 -13.95
CA VAL A 372 -1.13 13.83 -13.93
C VAL A 372 -2.42 14.64 -13.86
N VAL A 373 -2.46 15.62 -12.98
CA VAL A 373 -3.53 16.62 -12.94
C VAL A 373 -2.93 18.00 -13.18
N THR A 374 -3.54 18.78 -14.07
CA THR A 374 -3.06 20.14 -14.40
C THR A 374 -4.21 21.02 -14.90
N ASN A 375 -3.88 22.24 -15.34
CA ASN A 375 -4.81 23.18 -15.94
C ASN A 375 -4.81 23.05 -17.49
N LYS A 376 -5.79 23.70 -18.12
CA LYS A 376 -5.96 23.66 -19.59
C LYS A 376 -4.76 24.21 -20.36
N GLU A 377 -4.10 25.24 -19.84
CA GLU A 377 -2.98 25.92 -20.50
C GLU A 377 -1.76 25.01 -20.64
N ILE A 378 -1.39 24.30 -19.57
CA ILE A 378 -0.28 23.33 -19.58
C ILE A 378 -0.67 22.09 -20.38
N ALA A 379 -1.91 21.63 -20.24
CA ALA A 379 -2.39 20.46 -20.98
C ALA A 379 -2.39 20.68 -22.51
N SER A 380 -2.67 21.90 -22.99
CA SER A 380 -2.69 22.20 -24.43
C SER A 380 -1.33 22.13 -25.12
N GLU A 381 -0.23 22.10 -24.36
CA GLU A 381 1.12 21.96 -24.92
C GLU A 381 1.48 20.50 -25.26
N MET A 382 0.64 19.54 -24.83
CA MET A 382 0.79 18.12 -25.14
C MET A 382 0.05 17.77 -26.43
N MET A 383 0.80 17.60 -27.51
CA MET A 383 0.28 17.26 -28.83
C MET A 383 0.12 15.75 -29.05
N PRO A 384 -0.79 15.29 -29.93
CA PRO A 384 -0.92 13.88 -30.27
C PRO A 384 0.41 13.24 -30.66
N GLY A 385 0.73 12.08 -30.06
CA GLY A 385 1.96 11.32 -30.32
C GLY A 385 3.17 11.70 -29.45
N TYR A 386 3.10 12.78 -28.65
CA TYR A 386 4.20 13.12 -27.72
C TYR A 386 4.36 12.10 -26.59
N ASP A 387 3.28 11.41 -26.22
CA ASP A 387 3.22 10.41 -25.18
C ASP A 387 2.08 9.42 -25.49
N GLY A 388 1.98 8.34 -24.72
CA GLY A 388 0.88 7.38 -24.77
C GLY A 388 1.01 6.33 -23.68
N SER A 389 -0.08 5.60 -23.43
CA SER A 389 -0.11 4.49 -22.48
C SER A 389 -1.12 3.42 -22.92
N THR A 390 -0.69 2.16 -22.97
CA THR A 390 -1.58 1.03 -23.32
C THR A 390 -2.66 0.81 -22.27
N PHE A 391 -2.29 0.86 -20.99
CA PHE A 391 -3.20 0.62 -19.87
C PHE A 391 -3.65 1.91 -19.17
N GLY A 392 -3.06 3.06 -19.52
CA GLY A 392 -3.44 4.36 -18.98
C GLY A 392 -4.93 4.65 -19.20
N GLY A 393 -5.66 4.82 -18.10
CA GLY A 393 -7.09 5.12 -18.15
C GLY A 393 -7.98 3.96 -18.60
N ASN A 394 -7.56 2.70 -18.43
CA ASN A 394 -8.37 1.53 -18.76
C ASN A 394 -9.65 1.42 -17.89
N PRO A 395 -10.75 0.82 -18.39
CA PRO A 395 -12.04 0.78 -17.69
C PRO A 395 -11.99 0.23 -16.26
N LEU A 396 -11.18 -0.83 -16.04
CA LEU A 396 -11.09 -1.51 -14.74
C LEU A 396 -10.43 -0.63 -13.67
N ALA A 397 -9.34 0.05 -14.03
CA ALA A 397 -8.71 1.07 -13.18
C ALA A 397 -9.66 2.24 -12.88
N MET A 398 -10.40 2.70 -13.90
CA MET A 398 -11.29 3.86 -13.75
C MET A 398 -12.46 3.59 -12.80
N ILE A 399 -13.07 2.39 -12.87
CA ILE A 399 -14.14 2.04 -11.95
C ILE A 399 -13.61 1.87 -10.52
N SER A 400 -12.42 1.28 -10.36
CA SER A 400 -11.81 1.09 -9.04
C SER A 400 -11.58 2.42 -8.33
N ALA A 401 -10.97 3.39 -9.02
CA ALA A 401 -10.77 4.73 -8.48
C ALA A 401 -12.09 5.46 -8.21
N THR A 402 -13.10 5.28 -9.07
CA THR A 402 -14.43 5.89 -8.87
C THR A 402 -15.07 5.39 -7.58
N ILE A 403 -15.06 4.06 -7.36
CA ILE A 403 -15.60 3.44 -6.14
C ILE A 403 -14.81 3.90 -4.92
N ALA A 404 -13.48 3.88 -4.99
CA ALA A 404 -12.62 4.31 -3.88
C ALA A 404 -12.94 5.74 -3.44
N ILE A 405 -13.00 6.69 -4.38
CA ILE A 405 -13.30 8.10 -4.06
C ILE A 405 -14.72 8.25 -3.51
N GLN A 406 -15.72 7.59 -4.12
CA GLN A 406 -17.10 7.66 -3.64
C GLN A 406 -17.25 7.09 -2.22
N GLN A 407 -16.58 5.97 -1.94
CA GLN A 407 -16.57 5.37 -0.62
C GLN A 407 -15.87 6.28 0.40
N MET A 408 -14.69 6.83 0.07
CA MET A 408 -13.99 7.80 0.92
C MET A 408 -14.86 9.02 1.24
N LYS A 409 -15.64 9.54 0.27
CA LYS A 409 -16.57 10.64 0.50
C LYS A 409 -17.71 10.23 1.43
N ARG A 410 -18.32 9.07 1.19
CA ARG A 410 -19.44 8.55 2.01
C ARG A 410 -19.01 8.26 3.46
N LEU A 411 -17.79 7.75 3.66
CA LEU A 411 -17.22 7.48 4.98
C LEU A 411 -16.64 8.74 5.65
N ASN A 412 -16.64 9.88 4.95
CA ASN A 412 -16.01 11.12 5.40
C ASN A 412 -14.55 10.90 5.86
N ILE A 413 -13.75 10.30 4.98
CA ILE A 413 -12.42 9.80 5.36
C ILE A 413 -11.54 10.90 5.93
N THR A 414 -11.60 12.11 5.37
CA THR A 414 -10.81 13.27 5.83
C THR A 414 -11.11 13.66 7.27
N LYS A 415 -12.37 13.52 7.71
CA LYS A 415 -12.75 13.73 9.12
C LYS A 415 -12.15 12.65 10.01
N ASN A 416 -12.28 11.37 9.64
CA ASN A 416 -11.70 10.28 10.41
C ASN A 416 -10.18 10.43 10.54
N VAL A 417 -9.48 10.80 9.45
CA VAL A 417 -8.04 11.06 9.50
C VAL A 417 -7.69 12.19 10.45
N ALA A 418 -8.44 13.30 10.44
CA ALA A 418 -8.20 14.42 11.33
C ALA A 418 -8.42 14.05 12.82
N GLU A 419 -9.45 13.25 13.11
CA GLU A 419 -9.80 12.81 14.47
C GLU A 419 -8.82 11.75 14.98
N ARG A 420 -8.63 10.66 14.24
CA ARG A 420 -7.74 9.55 14.60
C ARG A 420 -6.27 9.96 14.55
N GLY A 421 -5.88 10.81 13.61
CA GLY A 421 -4.55 11.39 13.54
C GLY A 421 -4.22 12.22 14.78
N ARG A 422 -5.17 13.03 15.25
CA ARG A 422 -5.02 13.78 16.51
C ARG A 422 -4.89 12.83 17.72
N GLN A 423 -5.81 11.87 17.86
CA GLN A 423 -5.79 10.87 18.93
C GLN A 423 -4.43 10.14 19.00
N LEU A 424 -3.94 9.66 17.85
CA LEU A 424 -2.68 8.94 17.78
C LEU A 424 -1.47 9.85 18.07
N MET A 425 -1.43 11.05 17.50
CA MET A 425 -0.34 12.00 17.73
C MET A 425 -0.25 12.48 19.19
N GLU A 426 -1.40 12.82 19.80
CA GLU A 426 -1.47 13.21 21.22
C GLU A 426 -1.08 12.03 22.11
N GLY A 427 -1.67 10.86 21.89
CA GLY A 427 -1.38 9.65 22.66
C GLY A 427 0.09 9.22 22.59
N LEU A 428 0.75 9.36 21.43
CA LEU A 428 2.19 9.09 21.28
C LEU A 428 3.06 10.10 22.04
N ARG A 429 2.70 11.39 22.02
CA ARG A 429 3.44 12.48 22.70
C ARG A 429 3.30 12.44 24.22
N GLU A 430 2.23 11.83 24.73
CA GLU A 430 2.02 11.62 26.16
C GLU A 430 2.94 10.54 26.75
N ILE A 431 3.45 9.61 25.93
CA ILE A 431 4.35 8.55 26.39
C ILE A 431 5.69 9.16 26.81
N LYS A 432 5.99 9.13 28.11
CA LYS A 432 7.26 9.62 28.66
C LYS A 432 8.30 8.50 28.62
N THR A 433 9.27 8.62 27.71
CA THR A 433 10.41 7.71 27.55
C THR A 433 11.56 8.43 26.85
N ASP A 434 12.80 8.07 27.18
CA ASP A 434 14.00 8.57 26.49
C ASP A 434 14.22 7.90 25.12
N LEU A 435 13.44 6.86 24.80
CA LEU A 435 13.51 6.15 23.53
C LEU A 435 12.86 6.90 22.36
N ILE A 436 12.00 7.88 22.62
CA ILE A 436 11.35 8.69 21.58
C ILE A 436 11.91 10.11 21.67
N ARG A 437 12.58 10.55 20.60
CA ARG A 437 13.12 11.92 20.48
C ARG A 437 12.07 12.90 19.97
N GLU A 438 11.24 12.48 19.04
CA GLU A 438 10.27 13.33 18.37
C GLU A 438 9.13 12.48 17.80
N VAL A 439 7.91 13.03 17.82
CA VAL A 439 6.77 12.52 17.04
C VAL A 439 6.29 13.64 16.12
N ARG A 440 6.37 13.39 14.81
CA ARG A 440 6.07 14.36 13.75
C ARG A 440 5.17 13.76 12.68
N GLY A 441 4.57 14.62 11.86
CA GLY A 441 3.65 14.20 10.80
C GLY A 441 2.38 15.04 10.75
N LEU A 442 1.49 14.67 9.83
CA LEU A 442 0.17 15.27 9.64
C LEU A 442 -0.85 14.15 9.41
N GLY A 443 -2.07 14.30 9.94
CA GLY A 443 -3.12 13.29 9.84
C GLY A 443 -2.65 11.91 10.31
N LEU A 444 -2.89 10.88 9.50
CA LEU A 444 -2.43 9.51 9.74
C LEU A 444 -1.13 9.21 8.96
N PHE A 445 -0.25 10.19 8.83
CA PHE A 445 1.07 10.06 8.22
C PHE A 445 2.13 10.48 9.24
N ILE A 446 2.59 9.51 10.04
CA ILE A 446 3.26 9.78 11.32
C ILE A 446 4.67 9.17 11.32
N GLY A 447 5.65 9.95 11.76
CA GLY A 447 7.03 9.54 12.00
C GLY A 447 7.35 9.58 13.50
N ILE A 448 7.91 8.48 14.01
CA ILE A 448 8.43 8.40 15.38
C ILE A 448 9.95 8.32 15.31
N VAL A 449 10.63 9.33 15.82
CA VAL A 449 12.09 9.46 15.75
C VAL A 449 12.72 8.84 17.00
N PHE A 450 13.57 7.85 16.80
CA PHE A 450 14.31 7.14 17.85
C PHE A 450 15.78 7.59 17.91
N PRO A 451 16.55 7.19 18.93
CA PRO A 451 17.96 7.50 19.01
C PRO A 451 18.81 6.98 17.85
N THR A 452 18.53 5.76 17.39
CA THR A 452 19.28 5.09 16.32
C THR A 452 18.36 4.21 15.48
N LYS A 453 18.83 3.80 14.30
CA LYS A 453 18.15 2.78 13.47
C LYS A 453 17.92 1.46 14.23
N GLY A 454 18.86 1.05 15.08
CA GLY A 454 18.73 -0.18 15.87
C GLY A 454 17.54 -0.15 16.84
N HIS A 455 17.24 1.02 17.41
CA HIS A 455 16.06 1.20 18.24
C HIS A 455 14.76 1.03 17.45
N VAL A 456 14.68 1.55 16.22
CA VAL A 456 13.53 1.36 15.33
C VAL A 456 13.28 -0.12 15.07
N VAL A 457 14.33 -0.87 14.70
CA VAL A 457 14.23 -2.32 14.43
C VAL A 457 13.72 -3.07 15.67
N ARG A 458 14.28 -2.79 16.85
CA ARG A 458 13.86 -3.43 18.10
C ARG A 458 12.41 -3.07 18.45
N PHE A 459 12.00 -1.82 18.24
CA PHE A 459 10.64 -1.35 18.49
C PHE A 459 9.62 -2.06 17.59
N GLN A 460 9.90 -2.14 16.29
CA GLN A 460 9.06 -2.84 15.31
C GLN A 460 8.96 -4.34 15.61
N GLU A 461 10.04 -4.98 16.03
CA GLU A 461 10.04 -6.38 16.47
C GLU A 461 9.15 -6.61 17.71
N GLU A 462 9.22 -5.72 18.70
CA GLU A 462 8.34 -5.81 19.87
C GLU A 462 6.86 -5.54 19.53
N LEU A 463 6.57 -4.60 18.63
CA LEU A 463 5.21 -4.38 18.11
C LEU A 463 4.67 -5.61 17.39
N LYS A 464 5.48 -6.26 16.56
CA LYS A 464 5.10 -7.49 15.85
C LYS A 464 4.72 -8.61 16.81
N LYS A 465 5.48 -8.79 17.90
CA LYS A 465 5.15 -9.76 18.97
C LYS A 465 3.81 -9.44 19.65
N LEU A 466 3.39 -8.18 19.62
CA LEU A 466 2.15 -7.69 20.21
C LEU A 466 0.98 -7.62 19.21
N GLY A 467 1.14 -8.13 17.99
CA GLY A 467 0.08 -8.15 16.97
C GLY A 467 -0.05 -6.84 16.18
N VAL A 468 1.01 -6.04 16.08
CA VAL A 468 1.06 -4.82 15.26
C VAL A 468 2.18 -4.96 14.25
N LYS A 469 1.86 -4.88 12.96
CA LYS A 469 2.83 -4.88 11.89
C LYS A 469 3.25 -3.44 11.61
N SER A 470 4.54 -3.14 11.77
CA SER A 470 5.20 -1.99 11.13
C SER A 470 6.58 -2.41 10.64
N SER A 471 6.91 -2.20 9.37
CA SER A 471 8.27 -2.40 8.84
C SER A 471 8.83 -1.18 8.13
N LEU A 472 8.00 -0.16 7.83
CA LEU A 472 8.50 1.06 7.19
C LEU A 472 9.36 1.89 8.13
N SER A 473 10.60 2.15 7.71
CA SER A 473 11.53 3.01 8.44
C SER A 473 12.50 3.75 7.52
N THR A 474 12.97 4.90 8.00
CA THR A 474 13.97 5.72 7.30
C THR A 474 14.97 6.22 8.33
N LYS A 475 16.24 5.80 8.21
CA LYS A 475 17.28 6.06 9.22
C LYS A 475 16.81 5.62 10.62
N ASN A 476 16.60 6.56 11.53
CA ASN A 476 16.13 6.37 12.90
C ASN A 476 14.64 6.71 13.08
N VAL A 477 13.86 6.72 12.01
CA VAL A 477 12.42 7.05 12.04
C VAL A 477 11.59 5.82 11.71
N ALA A 478 10.72 5.40 12.62
CA ALA A 478 9.63 4.47 12.33
C ALA A 478 8.48 5.22 11.69
N ARG A 479 7.85 4.66 10.65
CA ARG A 479 6.81 5.34 9.88
C ARG A 479 5.49 4.60 10.02
N PHE A 480 4.47 5.28 10.51
CA PHE A 480 3.11 4.77 10.68
C PHE A 480 2.16 5.41 9.67
N LEU A 481 1.58 4.55 8.85
CA LEU A 481 0.66 4.83 7.77
C LEU A 481 -0.51 3.82 7.86
N PRO A 482 -1.31 3.80 8.95
CA PRO A 482 -2.44 2.86 9.04
C PRO A 482 -3.45 3.14 7.91
N PRO A 483 -4.29 2.18 7.49
CA PRO A 483 -5.44 2.47 6.65
C PRO A 483 -6.32 3.56 7.27
N LEU A 484 -6.91 4.42 6.45
CA LEU A 484 -7.61 5.61 6.91
C LEU A 484 -8.98 5.31 7.54
N ILE A 485 -9.47 4.08 7.39
CA ILE A 485 -10.70 3.59 8.02
C ILE A 485 -10.47 3.09 9.45
N ILE A 486 -9.25 3.23 10.00
CA ILE A 486 -8.93 2.84 11.38
C ILE A 486 -9.91 3.50 12.37
N SER A 487 -10.45 2.69 13.26
CA SER A 487 -11.40 3.10 14.29
C SER A 487 -10.70 3.73 15.51
N GLU A 488 -11.49 4.33 16.40
CA GLU A 488 -11.00 4.87 17.66
C GLU A 488 -10.37 3.79 18.54
N GLU A 489 -11.04 2.63 18.62
CA GLU A 489 -10.63 1.48 19.42
C GLU A 489 -9.34 0.84 18.88
N GLU A 490 -9.14 0.83 17.57
CA GLU A 490 -7.91 0.35 16.95
C GLU A 490 -6.73 1.30 17.19
N VAL A 491 -6.98 2.61 17.25
CA VAL A 491 -5.96 3.58 17.68
C VAL A 491 -5.61 3.39 19.16
N ASP A 492 -6.59 3.16 20.03
CA ASP A 492 -6.35 2.86 21.45
C ASP A 492 -5.57 1.55 21.64
N PHE A 493 -5.94 0.51 20.89
CA PHE A 493 -5.18 -0.74 20.83
C PHE A 493 -3.73 -0.49 20.42
N LEU A 494 -3.51 0.31 19.38
CA LEU A 494 -2.16 0.66 18.92
C LEU A 494 -1.37 1.38 20.01
N LEU A 495 -1.94 2.41 20.64
CA LEU A 495 -1.28 3.15 21.72
C LEU A 495 -0.91 2.26 22.91
N ASP A 496 -1.78 1.32 23.29
CA ASP A 496 -1.46 0.28 24.30
C ASP A 496 -0.25 -0.57 23.88
N LYS A 497 -0.21 -1.03 22.61
CA LYS A 497 0.90 -1.86 22.13
C LYS A 497 2.21 -1.08 22.03
N VAL A 498 2.17 0.18 21.61
CA VAL A 498 3.34 1.06 21.60
C VAL A 498 3.91 1.22 23.01
N LYS A 499 3.07 1.54 24.01
CA LYS A 499 3.49 1.65 25.42
C LYS A 499 4.15 0.34 25.92
N LYS A 500 3.54 -0.80 25.63
CA LYS A 500 4.07 -2.12 26.01
C LYS A 500 5.40 -2.45 25.31
N ALA A 501 5.52 -2.13 24.01
CA ALA A 501 6.74 -2.36 23.24
C ALA A 501 7.90 -1.53 23.79
N LEU A 502 7.69 -0.24 24.06
CA LEU A 502 8.69 0.66 24.64
C LEU A 502 9.15 0.17 26.01
N LYS A 503 8.22 -0.21 26.89
CA LYS A 503 8.55 -0.78 28.21
C LYS A 503 9.43 -2.03 28.11
N ARG A 504 9.17 -2.93 27.16
CA ARG A 504 10.01 -4.12 26.91
C ARG A 504 11.41 -3.78 26.38
N MET A 505 11.56 -2.62 25.75
CA MET A 505 12.87 -2.16 25.26
C MET A 505 13.75 -1.61 26.38
N GLU A 506 13.15 -0.94 27.37
CA GLU A 506 13.84 -0.37 28.53
C GLU A 506 14.38 -1.46 29.47
N GLY A 507 13.78 -2.65 29.46
CA GLY A 507 14.14 -3.78 30.34
C GLY A 507 13.19 -3.91 31.54
N PRO A 508 13.38 -4.94 32.38
CA PRO A 508 12.66 -5.05 33.66
C PRO A 508 12.99 -3.92 34.64
#